data_AF-A0A382MPX4-F1
#
_entry.id   AF-A0A382MPX4-F1
#
_cell.length_a   1.000
_cell.length_b   1.000
_cell.length_c   1.000
_cell.angle_alpha   90.00
_cell.angle_beta   90.00
_cell.angle_gamma   90.00
#
_symmetry.space_group_name_H-M   'P 1'
#
loop_
_entity.id
_entity.type
_entity.pdbx_description
1 polymer ?
#
loop_
_entity_poly.entity_id
_entity_poly.type
_entity_poly.pdbx_seq_one_letter_code
_entity_poly.pdbx_strand_id
1 'polypeptide(L)'
;MLLGKLLKSVSKNYRKIPVGGISFDSRKVKKRDIFFAIKGNQTSGIKFINDALSKGASAIISSKKVKYKNRQIPLILVKNVRKSLSEACSNFYKKKPPNIVAVTGTNGKSSVADFFYQILRLNKISVASIGTL
;
A
#
# COMPACT_ATOMS: atom_id res chain seq x y z
N MET A 1 5.49 12.15 -6.35
CA MET A 1 6.41 11.19 -7.01
C MET A 1 5.85 10.76 -8.37
N LEU A 2 6.60 10.08 -9.24
CA LEU A 2 6.07 9.59 -10.53
C LEU A 2 5.65 8.12 -10.44
N LEU A 3 4.55 7.76 -11.10
CA LEU A 3 4.00 6.40 -11.10
C LEU A 3 5.01 5.35 -11.58
N GLY A 4 5.83 5.67 -12.58
CA GLY A 4 6.87 4.76 -13.09
C GLY A 4 8.00 4.48 -12.09
N LYS A 5 8.20 5.34 -11.08
CA LYS A 5 9.17 5.08 -9.99
C LYS A 5 8.57 4.20 -8.88
N LEU A 6 7.24 4.04 -8.86
CA LEU A 6 6.53 3.27 -7.85
C LEU A 6 6.34 1.81 -8.26
N LEU A 7 6.00 1.58 -9.53
CA LEU A 7 5.62 0.27 -10.04
C LEU A 7 6.32 0.02 -11.38
N LYS A 8 7.05 -1.11 -11.47
CA LYS A 8 7.76 -1.51 -12.70
C LYS A 8 6.80 -1.97 -13.81
N SER A 9 5.61 -2.46 -13.44
CA SER A 9 4.57 -2.96 -14.35
C SER A 9 3.85 -1.87 -15.17
N VAL A 10 4.21 -0.60 -14.98
CA VAL A 10 3.56 0.54 -15.62
C VAL A 10 4.10 0.73 -17.04
N SER A 11 3.19 0.76 -18.03
CA SER A 11 3.52 1.05 -19.43
C SER A 11 4.17 2.43 -19.58
N LYS A 12 5.02 2.61 -20.60
CA LYS A 12 5.79 3.86 -20.81
C LYS A 12 4.90 5.10 -20.79
N ASN A 13 3.69 5.01 -21.34
CA ASN A 13 2.73 6.11 -21.48
C ASN A 13 2.22 6.66 -20.12
N TYR A 14 2.20 5.82 -19.07
CA TYR A 14 1.67 6.21 -17.76
C TYR A 14 2.76 6.50 -16.73
N ARG A 15 4.05 6.36 -17.08
CA ARG A 15 5.17 6.53 -16.13
C ARG A 15 5.28 7.95 -15.57
N LYS A 16 4.88 8.96 -16.35
CA LYS A 16 4.97 10.39 -15.99
C LYS A 16 3.78 10.89 -15.16
N ILE A 17 2.82 10.04 -14.80
CA ILE A 17 1.68 10.45 -13.99
C ILE A 17 2.16 10.82 -12.57
N PRO A 18 1.82 12.03 -12.08
CA PRO A 18 2.15 12.46 -10.73
C PRO A 18 1.28 11.74 -9.70
N VAL A 19 1.92 11.27 -8.64
CA VAL A 19 1.30 10.54 -7.53
C VAL A 19 1.54 11.30 -6.24
N GLY A 20 0.43 11.66 -5.57
CA GLY A 20 0.38 12.35 -4.29
C GLY A 20 0.31 11.40 -3.09
N GLY A 21 -0.18 10.18 -3.28
CA GLY A 21 -0.32 9.20 -2.21
C GLY A 21 -0.74 7.82 -2.71
N ILE A 22 -0.95 6.91 -1.75
CA ILE A 22 -1.29 5.51 -1.98
C ILE A 22 -2.48 5.17 -1.07
N SER A 23 -3.53 4.58 -1.63
CA SER A 23 -4.66 4.07 -0.86
C SER A 23 -5.16 2.74 -1.40
N PHE A 24 -5.67 1.89 -0.51
CA PHE A 24 -6.44 0.70 -0.84
C PHE A 24 -7.88 0.76 -0.27
N ASP A 25 -8.23 1.87 0.39
CA ASP A 25 -9.56 2.17 0.91
C ASP A 25 -10.12 3.39 0.17
N SER A 26 -11.16 3.19 -0.63
CA SER A 26 -11.74 4.25 -1.46
C SER A 26 -12.26 5.40 -0.61
N ARG A 27 -12.63 5.15 0.65
CA ARG A 27 -13.08 6.19 1.60
C ARG A 27 -12.00 7.22 1.88
N LYS A 28 -10.74 6.80 1.86
CA LYS A 28 -9.55 7.61 2.22
C LYS A 28 -8.80 8.17 1.02
N VAL A 29 -9.23 7.87 -0.20
CA VAL A 29 -8.58 8.37 -1.42
C VAL A 29 -8.60 9.89 -1.45
N LYS A 30 -7.44 10.48 -1.77
CA LYS A 30 -7.26 11.90 -2.02
C LYS A 30 -6.86 12.14 -3.48
N LYS A 31 -6.93 13.41 -3.89
CA LYS A 31 -6.51 13.85 -5.23
C LYS A 31 -5.07 13.41 -5.52
N ARG A 32 -4.87 12.75 -6.67
CA ARG A 32 -3.60 12.16 -7.15
C ARG A 32 -3.13 10.91 -6.40
N ASP A 33 -4.00 10.25 -5.63
CA ASP A 33 -3.64 8.95 -5.06
C ASP A 33 -3.68 7.85 -6.11
N ILE A 34 -2.85 6.82 -5.93
CA ILE A 34 -3.06 5.53 -6.59
C ILE A 34 -4.01 4.71 -5.74
N PHE A 35 -5.06 4.17 -6.35
CA PHE A 35 -5.97 3.25 -5.68
C PHE A 35 -5.65 1.78 -6.02
N PHE A 36 -5.46 0.96 -4.99
CA PHE A 36 -5.20 -0.48 -5.10
C PHE A 36 -6.48 -1.27 -4.82
N ALA A 37 -7.10 -1.82 -5.86
CA ALA A 37 -8.32 -2.60 -5.79
C ALA A 37 -8.02 -4.05 -5.31
N ILE A 38 -7.77 -4.20 -4.01
CA ILE A 38 -7.45 -5.49 -3.39
C ILE A 38 -8.70 -6.38 -3.31
N LYS A 39 -8.56 -7.65 -3.69
CA LYS A 39 -9.59 -8.67 -3.39
C LYS A 39 -9.50 -9.04 -1.90
N GLY A 40 -10.50 -8.64 -1.12
CA GLY A 40 -10.69 -9.09 0.26
C GLY A 40 -11.50 -10.39 0.34
N ASN A 41 -11.68 -10.91 1.56
CA ASN A 41 -12.46 -12.12 1.81
C ASN A 41 -13.97 -11.85 1.65
N GLN A 42 -14.45 -10.73 2.18
CA GLN A 42 -15.88 -10.36 2.12
C GLN A 42 -16.21 -9.50 0.88
N THR A 43 -15.34 -8.54 0.55
CA THR A 43 -15.58 -7.57 -0.52
C THR A 43 -14.37 -7.40 -1.45
N SER A 44 -14.64 -7.22 -2.74
CA SER A 44 -13.62 -6.91 -3.75
C SER A 44 -13.46 -5.41 -3.91
N GLY A 45 -12.21 -4.92 -3.81
CA GLY A 45 -11.84 -3.52 -4.04
C GLY A 45 -12.25 -2.97 -5.42
N ILE A 46 -12.48 -3.87 -6.39
CA ILE A 46 -12.99 -3.52 -7.72
C ILE A 46 -14.33 -2.77 -7.64
N LYS A 47 -15.19 -3.14 -6.69
CA LYS A 47 -16.50 -2.49 -6.50
C LYS A 47 -16.39 -0.99 -6.19
N PHE A 48 -15.25 -0.57 -5.65
CA PHE A 48 -15.01 0.79 -5.18
C PHE A 48 -14.15 1.63 -6.13
N ILE A 49 -13.86 1.14 -7.34
CA ILE A 49 -13.07 1.89 -8.34
C ILE A 49 -13.74 3.21 -8.68
N ASN A 50 -15.06 3.24 -8.90
CA ASN A 50 -15.76 4.48 -9.24
C ASN A 50 -15.73 5.52 -8.09
N ASP A 51 -15.76 5.08 -6.83
CA ASP A 51 -15.62 5.96 -5.66
C ASP A 51 -14.18 6.51 -5.53
N ALA A 52 -13.17 5.68 -5.79
CA ALA A 52 -11.80 6.16 -5.84
C ALA A 52 -11.59 7.20 -6.96
N LEU A 53 -12.22 6.98 -8.11
CA LEU A 53 -12.15 7.91 -9.25
C LEU A 53 -12.85 9.24 -8.95
N SER A 54 -14.02 9.23 -8.32
CA SER A 54 -14.74 10.46 -7.95
C SER A 54 -13.95 11.32 -6.96
N LYS A 55 -13.09 10.70 -6.13
CA LYS A 55 -12.18 11.40 -5.20
C LYS A 55 -10.86 11.84 -5.83
N GLY A 56 -10.64 11.55 -7.11
CA GLY A 56 -9.49 12.03 -7.86
C GLY A 56 -8.28 11.09 -7.83
N ALA A 57 -8.48 9.78 -7.73
CA ALA A 57 -7.41 8.82 -7.97
C ALA A 57 -6.78 9.03 -9.36
N SER A 58 -5.45 9.06 -9.43
CA SER A 58 -4.69 9.26 -10.68
C SER A 58 -4.35 7.97 -11.41
N ALA A 59 -4.50 6.81 -10.75
CA ALA A 59 -4.32 5.49 -11.34
C ALA A 59 -5.03 4.43 -10.50
N ILE A 60 -5.47 3.35 -11.15
CA ILE A 60 -6.10 2.20 -10.50
C ILE A 60 -5.24 0.96 -10.72
N ILE A 61 -4.94 0.20 -9.67
CA ILE A 61 -4.24 -1.08 -9.73
C ILE A 61 -5.24 -2.21 -9.45
N SER A 62 -5.34 -3.17 -10.35
CA SER A 62 -6.27 -4.30 -10.24
C SER A 62 -5.65 -5.59 -10.76
N SER A 63 -6.16 -6.74 -10.34
CA SER A 63 -5.81 -8.04 -10.94
C SER A 63 -6.71 -8.47 -12.09
N LYS A 64 -7.79 -7.74 -12.34
CA LYS A 64 -8.74 -8.03 -13.42
C LYS A 64 -9.07 -6.78 -14.21
N LYS A 65 -9.35 -6.96 -15.51
CA LYS A 65 -9.97 -5.92 -16.35
C LYS A 65 -11.38 -5.65 -15.85
N VAL A 66 -11.76 -4.38 -15.78
CA VAL A 66 -13.08 -3.94 -15.34
C VAL A 66 -13.48 -2.74 -16.17
N LYS A 67 -14.77 -2.60 -16.48
CA LYS A 67 -15.33 -1.37 -17.04
C LYS A 67 -15.56 -0.36 -15.90
N TYR A 68 -15.16 0.88 -16.10
CA TYR A 68 -15.36 1.99 -15.16
C TYR A 68 -15.64 3.29 -15.93
N LYS A 69 -16.25 4.26 -15.26
CA LYS A 69 -16.86 5.44 -15.92
C LYS A 69 -15.84 6.33 -16.64
N ASN A 70 -14.63 6.50 -16.08
CA ASN A 70 -13.63 7.43 -16.62
C ASN A 70 -12.42 6.71 -17.23
N ARG A 71 -12.41 6.47 -18.54
CA ARG A 71 -11.31 5.77 -19.25
C ARG A 71 -10.00 6.57 -19.35
N GLN A 72 -9.95 7.83 -18.93
CA GLN A 72 -8.72 8.63 -18.98
C GLN A 72 -7.73 8.26 -17.86
N ILE A 73 -8.25 7.77 -16.72
CA ILE A 73 -7.40 7.30 -15.62
C ILE A 73 -6.96 5.88 -15.92
N PRO A 74 -5.65 5.56 -15.93
CA PRO A 74 -5.19 4.24 -16.30
C PRO A 74 -5.58 3.17 -15.27
N LEU A 75 -6.07 2.04 -15.79
CA LEU A 75 -6.18 0.78 -15.07
C LEU A 75 -4.96 -0.08 -15.38
N ILE A 76 -4.09 -0.27 -14.39
CA ILE A 76 -2.89 -1.09 -14.49
C ILE A 76 -3.20 -2.48 -13.93
N LEU A 77 -3.01 -3.48 -14.77
CA LEU A 77 -3.22 -4.87 -14.40
C LEU A 77 -1.95 -5.48 -13.82
N VAL A 78 -2.08 -6.12 -12.66
CA VAL A 78 -0.99 -6.82 -11.98
C VAL A 78 -1.45 -8.19 -11.52
N LYS A 79 -0.54 -9.17 -11.51
CA LYS A 79 -0.88 -10.52 -11.03
C LYS A 79 -1.30 -10.53 -9.55
N ASN A 80 -0.59 -9.77 -8.72
CA ASN A 80 -0.85 -9.70 -7.27
C ASN A 80 -0.88 -8.24 -6.79
N VAL A 81 -2.08 -7.72 -6.55
CA VAL A 81 -2.31 -6.33 -6.12
C VAL A 81 -1.67 -6.04 -4.76
N ARG A 82 -1.69 -6.99 -3.82
CA ARG A 82 -1.09 -6.81 -2.47
C ARG A 82 0.43 -6.68 -2.56
N LYS A 83 1.07 -7.51 -3.40
CA LYS A 83 2.52 -7.40 -3.65
C LYS A 83 2.86 -6.04 -4.28
N SER A 84 2.13 -5.63 -5.30
CA SER A 84 2.34 -4.32 -5.93
C SER A 84 2.10 -3.15 -4.97
N LEU A 85 1.12 -3.26 -4.06
CA LEU A 85 0.92 -2.27 -2.99
C LEU A 85 2.17 -2.16 -2.11
N SER A 86 2.72 -3.30 -1.66
CA SER A 86 3.93 -3.33 -0.83
C SER A 86 5.13 -2.70 -1.54
N GLU A 87 5.35 -3.04 -2.82
CA GLU A 87 6.41 -2.44 -3.65
C GLU A 87 6.23 -0.92 -3.79
N ALA A 88 5.01 -0.47 -4.10
CA ALA A 88 4.73 0.95 -4.22
C ALA A 88 4.96 1.70 -2.90
N CYS A 89 4.50 1.17 -1.77
CA CYS A 89 4.74 1.75 -0.45
C CYS A 89 6.24 1.81 -0.13
N SER A 90 6.99 0.75 -0.40
CA SER A 90 8.44 0.70 -0.17
C SER A 90 9.20 1.75 -0.98
N ASN A 91 8.73 2.07 -2.19
CA ASN A 91 9.30 3.11 -3.03
C ASN A 91 8.84 4.52 -2.63
N PHE A 92 7.58 4.67 -2.20
CA PHE A 92 6.97 5.96 -1.83
C PHE A 92 7.49 6.49 -0.48
N TYR A 93 7.51 5.64 0.54
CA TYR A 93 7.93 6.00 1.89
C TYR A 93 9.40 5.70 2.08
N LYS A 94 10.22 6.76 1.99
CA LYS A 94 11.69 6.65 2.10
C LYS A 94 12.19 6.42 3.53
N LYS A 95 11.50 6.98 4.53
CA LYS A 95 11.87 6.81 5.93
C LYS A 95 11.51 5.40 6.39
N LYS A 96 12.52 4.59 6.69
CA LYS A 96 12.37 3.23 7.22
C LYS A 96 13.27 3.09 8.45
N PRO A 97 12.85 2.34 9.48
CA PRO A 97 13.74 1.98 10.57
C PRO A 97 14.97 1.25 9.99
N PRO A 98 16.19 1.57 10.48
CA PRO A 98 17.40 0.88 10.02
C PRO A 98 17.42 -0.59 10.46
N ASN A 99 16.82 -0.89 11.61
CA ASN A 99 16.71 -2.23 12.18
C ASN A 99 15.24 -2.62 12.30
N ILE A 100 14.89 -3.83 11.85
CA ILE A 100 13.55 -4.39 11.96
C ILE A 100 13.68 -5.80 12.56
N VAL A 101 13.07 -6.00 13.72
CA VAL A 101 12.96 -7.32 14.36
C VAL A 101 11.55 -7.85 14.09
N ALA A 102 11.45 -9.02 13.48
CA ALA A 102 10.18 -9.67 13.18
C ALA A 102 10.03 -10.94 14.03
N VAL A 103 8.96 -11.01 14.81
CA VAL A 103 8.63 -12.18 15.65
C VAL A 103 7.45 -12.93 15.04
N THR A 104 7.64 -14.21 14.75
CA THR A 104 6.59 -15.10 14.25
C THR A 104 6.52 -16.37 15.11
N GLY A 105 5.41 -17.09 15.03
CA GLY A 105 5.17 -18.31 15.80
C GLY A 105 3.72 -18.43 16.24
N THR A 106 3.31 -19.61 16.68
CA THR A 106 1.93 -19.86 17.13
C THR A 106 1.65 -19.07 18.41
N ASN A 107 2.57 -19.11 19.39
CA ASN A 107 2.44 -18.49 20.70
C ASN A 107 3.62 -17.55 21.01
N GLY A 108 3.45 -16.66 22.00
CA GLY A 108 4.54 -15.82 22.53
C GLY A 108 4.98 -14.62 21.68
N LYS A 109 4.40 -14.41 20.50
CA LYS A 109 4.76 -13.30 19.59
C LYS A 109 4.70 -11.93 20.27
N SER A 110 3.56 -11.61 20.91
CA SER A 110 3.38 -10.33 21.61
C SER A 110 4.35 -10.18 22.77
N SER A 111 4.50 -11.22 23.60
CA SER A 111 5.43 -11.20 24.74
C SER A 111 6.87 -10.95 24.31
N VAL A 112 7.36 -11.66 23.29
CA VAL A 112 8.72 -11.49 22.79
C VAL A 112 8.91 -10.12 22.13
N ALA A 113 7.94 -9.65 21.33
CA ALA A 113 8.00 -8.31 20.75
C ALA A 113 8.05 -7.21 21.82
N ASP A 114 7.28 -7.39 22.92
CA ASP A 114 7.28 -6.47 24.04
C ASP A 114 8.59 -6.53 24.85
N PHE A 115 9.18 -7.71 25.05
CA PHE A 115 10.50 -7.82 25.65
C PHE A 115 11.57 -7.08 24.84
N PHE A 116 11.59 -7.23 23.52
CA PHE A 116 12.50 -6.45 22.66
C PHE A 116 12.28 -4.94 22.81
N TYR A 117 11.02 -4.49 22.84
CA TYR A 117 10.67 -3.09 23.06
C TYR A 117 11.19 -2.57 24.41
N GLN A 118 10.94 -3.30 25.49
CA GLN A 118 11.38 -2.95 26.83
C GLN A 118 12.91 -2.91 26.94
N ILE A 119 13.62 -3.93 26.45
CA ILE A 119 15.09 -4.00 26.48
C ILE A 119 15.70 -2.80 25.75
N LEU A 120 15.24 -2.48 24.54
CA LEU A 120 15.76 -1.36 23.77
C LEU A 120 15.44 -0.01 24.44
N ARG A 121 14.22 0.14 24.95
CA ARG A 121 13.79 1.36 25.65
C ARG A 121 14.60 1.61 26.94
N LEU A 122 14.83 0.56 27.74
CA LEU A 122 15.63 0.64 28.98
C LEU A 122 17.09 1.03 28.68
N ASN A 123 17.62 0.64 27.52
CA ASN A 123 18.93 1.06 27.03
C ASN A 123 18.91 2.41 26.29
N LYS A 124 17.82 3.20 26.41
CA LYS A 124 17.65 4.52 25.78
C LYS A 124 17.75 4.51 24.26
N ILE A 125 17.48 3.37 23.62
CA ILE A 125 17.42 3.24 22.16
C ILE A 125 15.98 3.55 21.71
N SER A 126 15.83 4.46 20.74
CA SER A 126 14.52 4.78 20.16
C SER A 126 13.93 3.54 19.47
N VAL A 127 12.78 3.10 19.95
CA VAL A 127 12.12 1.86 19.50
C VAL A 127 10.61 2.05 19.42
N ALA A 128 9.98 1.32 18.51
CA ALA A 128 8.53 1.19 18.40
C ALA A 128 8.17 -0.29 18.21
N SER A 129 7.03 -0.70 18.74
CA SER A 129 6.46 -2.04 18.54
C SER A 129 5.18 -1.95 17.72
N ILE A 130 4.96 -2.93 16.84
CA ILE A 130 3.75 -3.07 16.02
C ILE A 130 3.29 -4.53 16.16
N GLY A 131 2.10 -4.74 16.71
CA GLY A 131 1.55 -6.06 16.97
C GLY A 131 0.15 -5.98 17.59
N THR A 132 -0.38 -7.12 18.01
CA THR A 132 -1.58 -7.18 18.86
C THR A 132 -1.24 -6.69 20.26
N LEU A 133 -2.01 -5.71 20.76
CA LEU A 133 -2.15 -5.47 22.21
C LEU A 133 -2.55 -6.77 22.90
#